data_AF-A0A8T3QVU1-F1
#
_entry.id   AF-A0A8T3QVU1-F1
#
_cell.length_a   1.000
_cell.length_b   1.000
_cell.length_c   1.000
_cell.angle_alpha   90.00
_cell.angle_beta   90.00
_cell.angle_gamma   90.00
#
_symmetry.space_group_name_H-M   'P 1'
#
loop_
_entity.id
_entity.type
_entity.pdbx_description
1 polymer ?
#
loop_
_entity_poly.entity_id
_entity_poly.type
_entity_poly.pdbx_seq_one_letter_code
_entity_poly.pdbx_strand_id
1 'polypeptide(L)'
;MQRRPLGGGRTLAALGAVVVLAGAVLPWWRLGRPGELPPLSGNAFEGSGILVFLVAVATLALVALPYAMGDRPTAIDRWISYAMLAVVGWIGLLFRVVQLTLEGAFRFDEPAQVFTNGPGLWVAGIGLGILARAVYRMTREPAYR
;
A
#
# COMPACT_ATOMS: atom_id res chain seq x y z
N MET A 1 31.46 -4.19 10.58
CA MET A 1 30.20 -4.92 10.34
C MET A 1 29.61 -4.45 9.02
N GLN A 2 29.85 -5.19 7.94
CA GLN A 2 29.36 -4.83 6.61
C GLN A 2 27.95 -5.41 6.46
N ARG A 3 26.94 -4.54 6.43
CA ARG A 3 25.54 -4.97 6.28
C ARG A 3 25.39 -5.63 4.90
N ARG A 4 24.90 -6.86 4.85
CA ARG A 4 24.58 -7.52 3.58
C ARG A 4 23.50 -6.70 2.86
N PRO A 5 23.66 -6.44 1.55
CA PRO A 5 22.65 -5.70 0.79
C PRO A 5 21.31 -6.44 0.85
N LEU A 6 20.22 -5.68 0.99
CA LEU A 6 18.86 -6.19 0.88
C LEU A 6 18.70 -6.94 -0.46
N GLY A 7 18.08 -8.13 -0.43
CA GLY A 7 17.69 -8.84 -1.65
C GLY A 7 16.79 -7.96 -2.53
N GLY A 8 16.92 -8.09 -3.85
CA GLY A 8 16.24 -7.23 -4.81
C GLY A 8 14.71 -7.28 -4.73
N GLY A 9 14.13 -8.40 -4.27
CA GLY A 9 12.70 -8.47 -3.92
C GLY A 9 12.35 -7.61 -2.69
N ARG A 10 13.13 -7.67 -1.61
CA ARG A 10 12.86 -6.96 -0.35
C ARG A 10 12.99 -5.44 -0.49
N THR A 11 13.96 -4.97 -1.27
CA THR A 11 14.08 -3.53 -1.58
C THR A 11 12.83 -3.01 -2.31
N LEU A 12 12.32 -3.80 -3.26
CA LEU A 12 11.12 -3.43 -4.01
C LEU A 12 9.87 -3.44 -3.11
N ALA A 13 9.75 -4.42 -2.21
CA ALA A 13 8.67 -4.47 -1.23
C ALA A 13 8.69 -3.26 -0.29
N ALA A 14 9.88 -2.87 0.20
CA ALA A 14 10.06 -1.68 1.03
C ALA A 14 9.65 -0.40 0.28
N LEU A 15 10.07 -0.26 -0.98
CA LEU A 15 9.71 0.89 -1.81
C LEU A 15 8.19 0.95 -2.03
N GLY A 16 7.55 -0.18 -2.34
CA GLY A 16 6.10 -0.27 -2.45
C GLY A 16 5.39 0.15 -1.15
N ALA A 17 5.86 -0.33 0.00
CA ALA A 17 5.29 0.05 1.29
C ALA A 17 5.42 1.55 1.58
N VAL A 18 6.57 2.17 1.29
CA VAL A 18 6.75 3.63 1.44
C VAL A 18 5.78 4.39 0.55
N VAL A 19 5.60 3.96 -0.70
CA VAL A 19 4.64 4.56 -1.63
C VAL A 19 3.21 4.44 -1.08
N VAL A 20 2.82 3.28 -0.54
CA VAL A 20 1.51 3.12 0.10
C VAL A 20 1.34 4.06 1.29
N LEU A 21 2.35 4.20 2.16
CA LEU A 21 2.29 5.13 3.30
C LEU A 21 2.13 6.59 2.86
N ALA A 22 2.83 7.01 1.81
CA ALA A 22 2.64 8.33 1.22
C ALA A 22 1.21 8.51 0.68
N GLY A 23 0.68 7.49 -0.01
CA GLY A 23 -0.70 7.45 -0.48
C GLY A 23 -1.74 7.45 0.64
N ALA A 24 -1.41 6.89 1.80
CA ALA A 24 -2.33 6.76 2.93
C ALA A 24 -2.65 8.10 3.60
N VAL A 25 -1.68 9.03 3.62
CA VAL A 25 -1.84 10.37 4.21
C VAL A 25 -2.52 11.33 3.24
N LEU A 26 -2.39 11.08 1.93
CA LEU A 26 -3.05 11.88 0.89
C LEU A 26 -4.57 11.69 0.89
N PRO A 27 -5.34 12.65 0.36
CA PRO A 27 -6.79 12.50 0.25
C PRO A 27 -7.18 11.37 -0.71
N TRP A 28 -8.04 10.48 -0.23
CA TRP A 28 -8.63 9.38 -0.98
C TRP A 28 -9.93 9.81 -1.63
N TRP A 29 -10.61 10.79 -1.05
CA TRP A 29 -11.78 11.42 -1.61
C TRP A 29 -11.82 12.89 -1.18
N ARG A 30 -12.44 13.72 -2.02
CA ARG A 30 -12.71 15.13 -1.76
C ARG A 30 -14.10 15.46 -2.32
N LEU A 31 -14.91 16.12 -1.51
CA LEU A 31 -16.22 16.65 -1.86
C LEU A 31 -16.20 18.17 -1.65
N GLY A 32 -16.53 18.92 -2.70
CA GLY A 32 -16.61 20.38 -2.67
C GLY A 32 -16.20 21.00 -4.00
N ARG A 33 -16.94 22.02 -4.43
CA ARG A 33 -16.60 22.79 -5.64
C ARG A 33 -15.58 23.89 -5.30
N PRO A 34 -14.64 24.20 -6.21
CA PRO A 34 -13.80 25.39 -6.07
C PRO A 34 -14.68 26.64 -5.93
N GLY A 35 -14.62 27.32 -4.78
CA GLY A 35 -15.38 28.56 -4.51
C GLY A 35 -16.58 28.43 -3.56
N GLU A 36 -16.91 27.22 -3.09
CA GLU A 36 -17.95 26.99 -2.08
C GLU A 36 -17.35 26.72 -0.68
N LEU A 37 -18.18 26.21 0.26
CA LEU A 37 -17.80 25.79 1.61
C LEU A 37 -16.49 24.96 1.62
N PRO A 38 -15.73 24.96 2.74
CA PRO A 38 -14.47 24.23 2.83
C PRO A 38 -14.61 22.79 2.34
N PRO A 39 -13.71 22.33 1.43
CA PRO A 39 -13.84 21.02 0.83
C PRO A 39 -13.73 19.94 1.92
N LEU A 40 -14.74 19.07 1.98
CA LEU A 40 -14.70 17.89 2.82
C LEU A 40 -13.76 16.88 2.17
N SER A 41 -12.90 16.25 2.96
CA SER A 41 -11.95 15.28 2.46
C SER A 41 -11.60 14.25 3.51
N GLY A 42 -11.24 13.07 3.04
CA GLY A 42 -10.81 11.97 3.89
C GLY A 42 -9.69 11.17 3.26
N ASN A 43 -9.03 10.33 4.06
CA ASN A 43 -7.84 9.58 3.66
C ASN A 43 -7.94 8.09 4.07
N ALA A 44 -6.81 7.39 4.07
CA ALA A 44 -6.78 5.96 4.38
C ALA A 44 -7.19 5.64 5.83
N PHE A 45 -7.16 6.58 6.77
CA PHE A 45 -7.46 6.29 8.17
C PHE A 45 -8.96 6.16 8.45
N GLU A 46 -9.80 6.37 7.43
CA GLU A 46 -11.24 6.22 7.52
C GLU A 46 -11.73 4.86 7.02
N GLY A 47 -12.69 4.29 7.77
CA GLY A 47 -13.35 3.04 7.39
C GLY A 47 -12.36 1.90 7.18
N SER A 48 -12.49 1.23 6.04
CA SER A 48 -11.61 0.09 5.69
C SER A 48 -10.26 0.46 5.09
N GLY A 49 -10.01 1.74 4.80
CA GLY A 49 -8.73 2.20 4.26
C GLY A 49 -7.54 1.88 5.18
N ILE A 50 -7.82 1.74 6.49
CA ILE A 50 -6.80 1.47 7.52
C ILE A 50 -6.06 0.16 7.25
N LEU A 51 -6.72 -0.81 6.60
CA LEU A 51 -6.12 -2.08 6.23
C LEU A 51 -4.93 -1.89 5.28
N VAL A 52 -5.03 -0.95 4.34
CA VAL A 52 -3.96 -0.65 3.38
C VAL A 52 -2.75 -0.04 4.07
N PHE A 53 -2.99 0.85 5.05
CA PHE A 53 -1.94 1.40 5.91
C PHE A 53 -1.28 0.30 6.76
N LEU A 54 -2.06 -0.56 7.42
CA LEU A 54 -1.55 -1.65 8.25
C LEU A 54 -0.71 -2.64 7.43
N VAL A 55 -1.12 -2.94 6.19
CA VAL A 55 -0.35 -3.77 5.27
C VAL A 55 1.00 -3.14 4.93
N ALA A 56 1.06 -1.83 4.70
CA ALA A 56 2.32 -1.14 4.44
C ALA A 56 3.25 -1.16 5.65
N VAL A 57 2.72 -0.88 6.85
CA VAL A 57 3.49 -0.96 8.10
C VAL A 57 3.99 -2.38 8.35
N ALA A 58 3.12 -3.39 8.19
CA ALA A 58 3.49 -4.80 8.33
C ALA A 58 4.57 -5.19 7.32
N THR A 59 4.50 -4.70 6.08
CA THR A 59 5.51 -4.96 5.07
C THR A 59 6.87 -4.39 5.48
N LEU A 60 6.92 -3.14 5.98
CA LEU A 60 8.17 -2.56 6.49
C LEU A 60 8.68 -3.31 7.72
N ALA A 61 7.80 -3.74 8.62
CA ALA A 61 8.18 -4.57 9.75
C ALA A 61 8.81 -5.89 9.31
N LEU A 62 8.25 -6.57 8.30
CA LEU A 62 8.84 -7.77 7.71
C LEU A 62 10.22 -7.53 7.10
N VAL A 63 10.39 -6.40 6.39
CA VAL A 63 11.69 -6.02 5.81
C VAL A 63 12.72 -5.70 6.91
N ALA A 64 12.29 -5.09 8.01
CA ALA A 64 13.15 -4.71 9.13
C ALA A 64 13.48 -5.89 10.08
N LEU A 65 12.61 -6.91 10.15
CA LEU A 65 12.72 -8.05 11.06
C LEU A 65 14.09 -8.75 11.07
N PRO A 66 14.72 -9.11 9.92
CA PRO A 66 16.03 -9.76 9.93
C PRO A 66 17.13 -8.90 10.55
N TYR A 67 17.01 -7.57 10.47
CA TYR A 67 17.95 -6.65 11.09
C TYR A 67 17.80 -6.57 12.61
N ALA A 68 16.59 -6.82 13.13
CA ALA A 68 16.31 -6.82 14.56
C ALA A 68 16.62 -8.17 15.23
N MET A 69 16.41 -9.29 14.52
CA MET A 69 16.52 -10.64 15.09
C MET A 69 17.90 -11.29 14.96
N GLY A 70 18.83 -10.68 14.21
CA GLY A 70 20.21 -11.13 14.04
C GLY A 70 20.32 -12.49 13.32
N ASP A 71 20.52 -12.46 12.00
CA ASP A 71 20.84 -13.59 11.08
C ASP A 71 20.08 -14.93 11.23
N ARG A 72 19.08 -15.05 12.10
CA ARG A 72 18.26 -16.25 12.24
C ARG A 72 17.20 -16.29 11.14
N PRO A 73 17.16 -17.34 10.30
CA PRO A 73 16.13 -17.48 9.29
C PRO A 73 14.78 -17.68 9.98
N THR A 74 13.87 -16.72 9.84
CA THR A 74 12.50 -16.82 10.34
C THR A 74 11.58 -17.31 9.22
N ALA A 75 10.65 -18.21 9.54
CA ALA A 75 9.69 -18.74 8.56
C ALA A 75 8.81 -17.63 7.93
N ILE A 76 8.66 -16.51 8.64
CA ILE A 76 7.88 -15.33 8.23
C ILE A 76 8.61 -14.53 7.13
N ASP A 77 9.92 -14.70 6.92
CA ASP A 77 10.69 -13.97 5.90
C ASP A 77 10.57 -14.59 4.48
N ARG A 78 9.60 -15.48 4.29
CA ARG A 78 9.30 -16.13 3.00
C ARG A 78 8.40 -15.25 2.14
N TRP A 79 8.51 -15.43 0.82
CA TRP A 79 7.68 -14.74 -0.17
C TRP A 79 6.16 -14.85 0.11
N ILE A 80 5.73 -15.94 0.74
CA ILE A 80 4.32 -16.19 1.11
C ILE A 80 3.80 -15.09 2.05
N SER A 81 4.59 -14.62 3.02
CA SER A 81 4.13 -13.56 3.94
C SER A 81 3.87 -12.26 3.21
N TYR A 82 4.77 -11.89 2.28
CA TYR A 82 4.58 -10.71 1.42
C TYR A 82 3.39 -10.89 0.47
N ALA A 83 3.16 -12.11 -0.04
CA ALA A 83 2.01 -12.42 -0.88
C ALA A 83 0.68 -12.26 -0.13
N MET A 84 0.61 -12.77 1.10
CA MET A 84 -0.56 -12.59 1.98
C MET A 84 -0.83 -11.11 2.24
N LEU A 85 0.21 -10.33 2.56
CA LEU A 85 0.08 -8.88 2.73
C LEU A 85 -0.40 -8.18 1.47
N ALA A 86 0.13 -8.55 0.29
CA ALA A 86 -0.32 -7.99 -0.99
C ALA A 86 -1.81 -8.28 -1.25
N VAL A 87 -2.25 -9.51 -1.02
CA VAL A 87 -3.66 -9.91 -1.17
C VAL A 87 -4.56 -9.13 -0.21
N VAL A 88 -4.20 -9.07 1.08
CA VAL A 88 -4.95 -8.30 2.09
C VAL A 88 -5.00 -6.81 1.72
N GLY A 89 -3.90 -6.25 1.23
CA GLY A 89 -3.83 -4.85 0.80
C GLY A 89 -4.78 -4.56 -0.37
N TRP A 90 -4.80 -5.42 -1.38
CA TRP A 90 -5.71 -5.28 -2.51
C TRP A 90 -7.18 -5.45 -2.12
N ILE A 91 -7.49 -6.42 -1.24
CA ILE A 91 -8.85 -6.59 -0.71
C ILE A 91 -9.27 -5.36 0.08
N GLY A 92 -8.41 -4.83 0.95
CA GLY A 92 -8.68 -3.62 1.72
C GLY A 92 -8.93 -2.40 0.83
N LEU A 93 -8.10 -2.22 -0.20
CA LEU A 93 -8.28 -1.13 -1.17
C LEU A 93 -9.60 -1.29 -1.94
N LEU A 94 -9.90 -2.49 -2.45
CA LEU A 94 -11.12 -2.76 -3.20
C LEU A 94 -12.37 -2.51 -2.34
N PHE A 95 -12.36 -2.98 -1.10
CA PHE A 95 -13.47 -2.77 -0.19
C PHE A 95 -13.67 -1.29 0.14
N ARG A 96 -12.59 -0.51 0.30
CA ARG A 96 -12.69 0.95 0.48
C ARG A 96 -13.24 1.64 -0.76
N VAL A 97 -12.82 1.24 -1.97
CA VAL A 97 -13.37 1.76 -3.23
C VAL A 97 -14.88 1.48 -3.31
N VAL A 98 -15.32 0.27 -2.95
CA VAL A 98 -16.76 -0.07 -2.90
C VAL A 98 -17.50 0.80 -1.87
N GLN A 99 -16.96 0.96 -0.66
CA GLN A 99 -17.55 1.84 0.36
C GLN A 99 -17.73 3.28 -0.15
N LEU A 100 -16.67 3.88 -0.70
CA LEU A 100 -16.71 5.23 -1.25
C LEU A 100 -17.70 5.36 -2.43
N THR A 101 -17.83 4.32 -3.24
CA THR A 101 -18.81 4.27 -4.33
C THR A 101 -20.24 4.29 -3.78
N LEU A 102 -20.52 3.46 -2.75
CA LEU A 102 -21.83 3.38 -2.12
C LEU A 102 -22.18 4.67 -1.35
N GLU A 103 -21.19 5.34 -0.78
CA GLU A 103 -21.32 6.65 -0.13
C GLU A 103 -21.50 7.81 -1.14
N GLY A 104 -21.36 7.54 -2.44
CA GLY A 104 -21.49 8.55 -3.49
C GLY A 104 -20.31 9.51 -3.59
N ALA A 105 -19.13 9.13 -3.07
CA ALA A 105 -17.93 9.96 -3.09
C ALA A 105 -17.35 10.14 -4.51
N PHE A 106 -17.69 9.25 -5.44
CA PHE A 106 -17.25 9.29 -6.84
C PHE A 106 -18.27 9.95 -7.77
N ARG A 107 -18.88 11.05 -7.33
CA ARG A 107 -19.71 11.91 -8.18
C ARG A 107 -18.83 12.99 -8.78
N PHE A 108 -18.53 12.84 -10.06
CA PHE A 108 -17.63 13.72 -10.78
C PHE A 108 -18.39 14.46 -11.87
N ASP A 109 -18.13 15.77 -11.98
CA ASP A 109 -18.63 16.58 -13.09
C ASP A 109 -17.79 16.32 -14.36
N GLU A 110 -16.52 15.91 -14.20
CA GLU A 110 -15.58 15.60 -15.29
C GLU A 110 -14.79 14.31 -15.03
N PRO A 111 -14.47 13.50 -16.06
CA PRO A 111 -13.74 12.24 -15.88
C PRO A 111 -12.35 12.37 -15.24
N ALA A 112 -11.66 13.49 -15.47
CA ALA A 112 -10.33 13.73 -14.92
C ALA A 112 -10.34 13.89 -13.39
N GLN A 113 -11.50 14.21 -12.80
CA GLN A 113 -11.63 14.43 -11.36
C GLN A 113 -11.39 13.15 -10.53
N VAL A 114 -11.47 11.97 -11.15
CA VAL A 114 -11.10 10.70 -10.53
C VAL A 114 -9.66 10.72 -10.01
N PHE A 115 -8.76 11.41 -10.71
CA PHE A 115 -7.34 11.48 -10.34
C PHE A 115 -7.03 12.62 -9.37
N THR A 116 -7.74 13.74 -9.47
CA THR A 116 -7.49 14.94 -8.67
C THR A 116 -8.22 14.95 -7.32
N ASN A 117 -9.39 14.30 -7.23
CA ASN A 117 -10.17 14.22 -6.00
C ASN A 117 -9.75 13.06 -5.09
N GLY A 118 -9.10 12.03 -5.64
CA GLY A 118 -8.61 10.86 -4.89
C GLY A 118 -7.17 10.47 -5.18
N PRO A 119 -6.19 11.41 -5.18
CA PRO A 119 -4.80 11.08 -5.51
C PRO A 119 -4.21 10.01 -4.59
N GLY A 120 -4.62 9.97 -3.32
CA GLY A 120 -4.15 8.97 -2.36
C GLY A 120 -4.54 7.54 -2.71
N LEU A 121 -5.73 7.31 -3.29
CA LEU A 121 -6.14 5.99 -3.78
C LEU A 121 -5.21 5.48 -4.88
N TRP A 122 -4.85 6.35 -5.82
CA TRP A 122 -3.95 6.02 -6.91
C TRP A 122 -2.54 5.73 -6.43
N VAL A 123 -2.00 6.60 -5.57
CA VAL A 123 -0.66 6.40 -4.99
C VAL A 123 -0.62 5.10 -4.18
N ALA A 124 -1.65 4.82 -3.37
CA ALA A 124 -1.75 3.56 -2.63
C ALA A 124 -1.85 2.35 -3.59
N GLY A 125 -2.65 2.43 -4.64
CA GLY A 125 -2.76 1.40 -5.67
C GLY A 125 -1.44 1.12 -6.39
N ILE A 126 -0.68 2.16 -6.73
CA ILE A 126 0.67 2.03 -7.32
C ILE A 126 1.61 1.34 -6.34
N GLY A 127 1.58 1.72 -5.06
CA GLY A 127 2.38 1.09 -4.01
C GLY A 127 2.07 -0.40 -3.84
N LEU A 128 0.77 -0.77 -3.86
CA LEU A 128 0.34 -2.18 -3.83
C LEU A 128 0.72 -2.94 -5.11
N GLY A 129 0.73 -2.28 -6.27
CA GLY A 129 1.23 -2.84 -7.52
C GLY A 129 2.73 -3.15 -7.45
N ILE A 130 3.52 -2.24 -6.86
CA ILE A 130 4.95 -2.44 -6.61
C ILE A 130 5.15 -3.61 -5.63
N LEU A 131 4.34 -3.70 -4.57
CA LEU A 131 4.39 -4.82 -3.62
C LEU A 131 4.09 -6.16 -4.32
N ALA A 132 3.04 -6.22 -5.15
CA ALA A 132 2.72 -7.41 -5.93
C ALA A 132 3.88 -7.79 -6.88
N ARG A 133 4.52 -6.81 -7.51
CA ARG A 133 5.72 -7.03 -8.33
C ARG A 133 6.90 -7.55 -7.50
N ALA A 134 7.07 -7.08 -6.27
CA ALA A 134 8.09 -7.56 -5.35
C ALA A 134 7.87 -9.04 -5.00
N VAL A 135 6.64 -9.43 -4.68
CA VAL A 135 6.26 -10.83 -4.43
C VAL A 135 6.64 -11.71 -5.62
N TYR A 136 6.24 -11.31 -6.83
CA TYR A 136 6.58 -12.05 -8.06
C TYR A 136 8.08 -12.18 -8.30
N ARG A 137 8.87 -11.17 -7.92
CA ARG A 137 10.33 -11.25 -8.00
C ARG A 137 10.86 -12.27 -7.00
N MET A 138 10.39 -12.23 -5.75
CA MET A 138 10.80 -13.18 -4.70
C MET A 138 10.45 -14.63 -5.05
N THR A 139 9.35 -14.90 -5.76
CA THR A 139 9.00 -16.27 -6.19
C THR A 139 9.95 -16.81 -7.28
N ARG A 140 10.67 -15.93 -7.96
CA ARG A 140 11.61 -16.27 -9.05
C ARG A 140 13.07 -16.20 -8.62
N GLU A 141 13.34 -15.69 -7.43
CA GLU A 141 14.67 -15.79 -6.84
C GLU A 141 14.90 -17.27 -6.45
N PRO A 142 15.98 -17.91 -6.91
CA PRO A 142 16.27 -19.27 -6.51
C PRO A 142 16.38 -19.31 -5.00
N ALA A 143 15.53 -20.11 -4.35
CA ALA A 143 15.62 -20.39 -2.93
C ALA A 143 17.04 -20.93 -2.70
N TYR A 144 17.90 -20.11 -2.11
CA TYR A 144 19.26 -20.48 -1.78
C TYR A 144 19.18 -21.76 -0.93
N ARG A 145 19.59 -22.89 -1.54
CA ARG A 145 19.88 -24.13 -0.83
C ARG A 145 21.12 -23.94 0.03
#